data_AF-A0A9P0CIR0-F1
#
_entry.id   AF-A0A9P0CIR0-F1
#
_cell.length_a   1.000
_cell.length_b   1.000
_cell.length_c   1.000
_cell.angle_alpha   90.00
_cell.angle_beta   90.00
_cell.angle_gamma   90.00
#
_symmetry.space_group_name_H-M   'P 1'
#
loop_
_entity.id
_entity.type
_entity.pdbx_description
1 polymer ?
#
loop_
_entity_poly.entity_id
_entity_poly.type
_entity_poly.pdbx_seq_one_letter_code
_entity_poly.pdbx_strand_id
1 'polypeptide(L)'
;MLAQNFKKYFLSDDNLIVSYEWVRDPFRTAPEGLSTAEEEIFIDFTASNKIKREFSNKYLFEFWEGVDDAFSPLKTREFRISLSYLCEAGFSVVAALKTKYRSQLNIDKELKVAICNIKRSFKKFCCSRQAQRSH
;
A
#
# COMPACT_ATOMS: atom_id res chain seq x y z
N MET A 1 -6.80 11.93 15.55
CA MET A 1 -6.76 10.83 16.54
C MET A 1 -6.42 9.46 15.92
N LEU A 2 -7.03 9.05 14.78
CA LEU A 2 -6.63 7.80 14.09
C LEU A 2 -5.18 7.81 13.58
N ALA A 3 -4.74 8.91 12.97
CA ALA A 3 -3.39 9.04 12.38
C ALA A 3 -2.25 8.97 13.43
N GLN A 4 -2.47 9.47 14.65
CA GLN A 4 -1.46 9.43 15.73
C GLN A 4 -1.27 8.02 16.29
N ASN A 5 -2.37 7.26 16.39
CA ASN A 5 -2.30 5.84 16.76
C ASN A 5 -1.70 5.00 15.62
N PHE A 6 -1.73 5.48 14.38
CA PHE A 6 -1.13 4.81 13.24
C PHE A 6 0.40 4.70 13.36
N LYS A 7 1.10 5.70 13.89
CA LYS A 7 2.54 5.52 14.16
C LYS A 7 2.78 4.52 15.30
N LYS A 8 2.00 4.65 16.37
CA LYS A 8 2.16 3.89 17.62
C LYS A 8 1.87 2.39 17.51
N TYR A 9 1.03 1.97 16.57
CA TYR A 9 0.66 0.56 16.41
C TYR A 9 1.21 -0.09 15.13
N PHE A 10 1.69 0.70 14.15
CA PHE A 10 2.12 0.17 12.84
C PHE A 10 3.60 0.40 12.53
N LEU A 11 4.22 1.40 13.16
CA LEU A 11 5.61 1.78 12.92
C LEU A 11 6.43 1.63 14.21
N SER A 12 6.05 0.66 15.04
CA SER A 12 6.73 0.37 16.31
C SER A 12 7.87 -0.62 16.16
N ASP A 13 7.90 -1.33 15.02
CA ASP A 13 8.99 -2.22 14.64
C ASP A 13 9.82 -1.53 13.55
N ASP A 14 10.88 -0.86 13.99
CA ASP A 14 11.80 -0.15 13.10
C ASP A 14 12.43 -1.09 12.05
N ASN A 15 12.61 -2.39 12.37
CA ASN A 15 13.17 -3.35 11.41
C ASN A 15 12.19 -3.66 10.28
N LEU A 16 10.89 -3.78 10.61
CA LEU A 16 9.85 -3.98 9.60
C LEU A 16 9.77 -2.79 8.63
N ILE A 17 9.90 -1.56 9.16
CA ILE A 17 9.91 -0.34 8.34
C ILE A 17 11.09 -0.33 7.38
N VAL A 18 12.29 -0.70 7.87
CA VAL A 18 13.51 -0.78 7.06
C VAL A 18 13.34 -1.83 5.96
N SER A 19 12.76 -3.00 6.28
CA SER A 19 12.55 -4.09 5.31
C SER A 19 11.61 -3.72 4.15
N TYR A 20 10.75 -2.70 4.32
CA TYR A 20 9.81 -2.21 3.31
C TYR A 20 10.23 -0.88 2.68
N GLU A 21 11.43 -0.38 2.99
CA GLU A 21 11.88 0.90 2.46
C GLU A 21 12.03 0.89 0.94
N TRP A 22 12.44 -0.24 0.36
CA TRP A 22 12.59 -0.41 -1.09
C TRP A 22 11.25 -0.23 -1.84
N VAL A 23 10.10 -0.48 -1.19
CA VAL A 23 8.78 -0.22 -1.79
C VAL A 23 8.55 1.28 -1.98
N ARG A 24 9.10 2.12 -1.10
CA ARG A 24 9.01 3.58 -1.21
C ARG A 24 10.02 4.14 -2.19
N ASP A 25 11.23 3.62 -2.16
CA ASP A 25 12.30 4.02 -3.06
C ASP A 25 13.17 2.80 -3.44
N PRO A 26 12.83 2.12 -4.56
CA PRO A 26 13.56 0.93 -4.99
C PRO A 26 14.98 1.25 -5.48
N PHE A 27 15.34 2.53 -5.64
CA PHE A 27 16.69 2.94 -6.07
C PHE A 27 17.61 3.26 -4.89
N ARG A 28 17.09 3.24 -3.66
CA ARG A 28 17.84 3.58 -2.44
C ARG A 28 18.23 2.35 -1.64
N THR A 29 17.33 1.38 -1.53
CA THR A 29 17.54 0.15 -0.77
C THR A 29 17.04 -1.06 -1.55
N ALA A 30 17.69 -2.20 -1.33
CA ALA A 30 17.30 -3.48 -1.91
C ALA A 30 16.34 -4.23 -0.96
N PRO A 31 15.40 -5.02 -1.51
CA PRO A 31 14.61 -5.95 -0.70
C PRO A 31 15.49 -7.04 -0.09
N GLU A 32 15.21 -7.42 1.15
CA GLU A 32 15.82 -8.60 1.76
C GLU A 32 15.11 -9.88 1.31
N GLY A 33 15.83 -11.00 1.24
CA GLY A 33 15.24 -12.31 0.91
C GLY A 33 14.67 -12.38 -0.51
N LEU A 34 15.42 -11.87 -1.48
CA LEU A 34 15.18 -12.16 -2.89
C LEU A 34 15.77 -13.53 -3.23
N SER A 35 15.11 -14.27 -4.11
CA SER A 35 15.75 -15.38 -4.80
C SER A 35 16.74 -14.85 -5.85
N THR A 36 17.71 -15.67 -6.28
CA THR A 36 18.71 -15.26 -7.29
C THR A 36 18.06 -14.70 -8.56
N ALA A 37 16.94 -15.28 -9.01
CA ALA A 37 16.21 -14.78 -10.17
C ALA A 37 15.57 -13.41 -9.90
N GLU A 38 15.04 -13.17 -8.69
CA GLU A 38 14.50 -11.86 -8.33
C GLU A 38 15.60 -10.80 -8.16
N GLU A 39 16.80 -11.20 -7.71
CA GLU A 39 17.96 -10.32 -7.63
C GLU A 39 18.39 -9.81 -9.01
N GLU A 40 18.49 -10.69 -10.00
CA GLU A 40 18.78 -10.29 -11.39
C GLU A 40 17.73 -9.32 -11.93
N ILE A 41 16.45 -9.62 -11.72
CA ILE A 41 15.34 -8.73 -12.12
C ILE A 41 15.43 -7.38 -11.40
N PHE A 42 15.81 -7.37 -10.12
CA PHE A 42 15.97 -6.13 -9.34
C PHE A 42 17.17 -5.30 -9.82
N ILE A 43 18.27 -5.94 -10.19
CA ILE A 43 19.44 -5.28 -10.79
C ILE A 43 19.03 -4.61 -12.10
N ASP A 44 18.36 -5.33 -13.00
CA ASP A 44 17.90 -4.78 -14.28
C ASP A 44 16.88 -3.65 -14.08
N PHE A 45 15.99 -3.80 -13.10
CA PHE A 45 14.99 -2.79 -12.74
C PHE A 45 15.65 -1.48 -12.29
N THR A 46 16.61 -1.58 -11.37
CA THR A 46 17.29 -0.40 -10.79
C THR A 46 18.30 0.23 -11.75
N ALA A 47 18.88 -0.54 -12.67
CA ALA A 47 19.76 -0.05 -13.73
C ALA A 47 19.01 0.73 -14.83
N SER A 48 17.69 0.56 -14.94
CA SER A 48 16.89 1.18 -15.99
C SER A 48 16.63 2.67 -15.76
N ASN A 49 17.30 3.51 -16.54
CA ASN A 49 17.06 4.97 -16.55
C ASN A 49 15.62 5.34 -16.91
N LYS A 50 14.96 4.52 -17.75
CA LYS A 50 13.54 4.71 -18.09
C LYS A 50 12.67 4.58 -16.83
N ILE A 51 12.85 3.50 -16.07
CA ILE A 51 12.08 3.23 -14.85
C ILE A 51 12.37 4.30 -13.80
N LYS A 52 13.63 4.71 -13.64
CA LYS A 52 14.03 5.80 -12.72
C LYS A 52 13.35 7.13 -13.04
N ARG A 53 13.23 7.45 -14.34
CA ARG A 53 12.51 8.65 -14.79
C ARG A 53 11.01 8.54 -14.54
N GLU A 54 10.41 7.39 -14.81
CA GLU A 54 8.99 7.15 -14.52
C GLU A 54 8.69 7.28 -13.01
N PHE A 55 9.56 6.74 -12.15
CA PHE A 55 9.46 6.86 -10.70
C PHE A 55 9.45 8.32 -10.23
N SER A 56 10.30 9.15 -10.82
CA SER A 56 10.40 10.58 -10.45
C SER A 56 9.17 11.39 -10.89
N ASN A 57 8.42 10.90 -11.89
CA ASN A 57 7.32 11.62 -12.52
C ASN A 57 5.92 11.16 -12.09
N LYS A 58 5.82 10.05 -11.33
CA LYS A 58 4.56 9.42 -10.96
C LYS A 58 4.41 9.33 -9.45
N TYR A 59 3.16 9.29 -8.99
CA TYR A 59 2.90 8.89 -7.61
C TYR A 59 3.24 7.41 -7.41
N LEU A 60 3.63 7.03 -6.20
CA LEU A 60 4.15 5.70 -5.90
C LEU A 60 3.22 4.56 -6.38
N PHE A 61 1.92 4.70 -6.15
CA PHE A 61 0.94 3.72 -6.59
C PHE A 61 0.86 3.62 -8.13
N GLU A 62 0.82 4.76 -8.83
CA GLU A 62 0.76 4.81 -10.29
C GLU A 62 2.07 4.34 -10.94
N PHE A 63 3.20 4.54 -10.24
CA PHE A 63 4.48 3.98 -10.61
C PHE A 63 4.43 2.45 -10.57
N TRP A 64 4.11 1.85 -9.42
CA TRP A 64 4.08 0.39 -9.27
C TRP A 64 3.01 -0.28 -10.15
N GLU A 65 1.85 0.35 -10.32
CA GLU A 65 0.84 -0.11 -11.26
C GLU A 65 1.36 -0.09 -12.71
N GLY A 66 2.12 0.94 -13.09
CA GLY A 66 2.68 1.13 -14.42
C GLY A 66 4.00 0.39 -14.68
N VAL A 67 4.54 -0.36 -13.72
CA VAL A 67 5.70 -1.22 -13.93
C VAL A 67 5.35 -2.33 -14.93
N ASP A 68 6.25 -2.50 -15.90
CA ASP A 68 6.17 -3.49 -16.98
C ASP A 68 6.07 -4.92 -16.44
N ASP A 69 5.35 -5.79 -17.17
CA ASP A 69 5.14 -7.18 -16.78
C ASP A 69 6.44 -8.00 -16.73
N ALA A 70 7.49 -7.56 -17.42
CA ALA A 70 8.84 -8.11 -17.29
C ALA A 70 9.38 -8.04 -15.85
N PHE A 71 8.91 -7.07 -15.05
CA PHE A 71 9.26 -6.90 -13.63
C PHE A 71 8.09 -7.28 -12.71
N SER A 72 7.14 -8.08 -13.21
CA SER A 72 5.97 -8.54 -12.44
C SER A 72 6.31 -9.22 -11.11
N PRO A 73 7.44 -9.91 -10.91
CA PRO A 73 7.79 -10.45 -9.58
C PRO A 73 7.96 -9.33 -8.53
N LEU A 74 8.64 -8.25 -8.88
CA LEU A 74 8.84 -7.09 -8.00
C LEU A 74 7.52 -6.37 -7.72
N LYS A 75 6.73 -6.15 -8.77
CA LYS A 75 5.39 -5.55 -8.68
C LYS A 75 4.47 -6.35 -7.76
N THR A 76 4.44 -7.67 -7.94
CA THR A 76 3.64 -8.57 -7.09
C THR A 76 4.08 -8.50 -5.63
N ARG A 77 5.40 -8.46 -5.40
CA ARG A 77 5.96 -8.36 -4.05
C ARG A 77 5.58 -7.04 -3.37
N GLU A 78 5.65 -5.93 -4.10
CA GLU A 78 5.19 -4.63 -3.60
C GLU A 78 3.70 -4.67 -3.21
N PHE A 79 2.83 -5.14 -4.11
CA PHE A 79 1.39 -5.16 -3.83
C PHE A 79 1.05 -6.05 -2.63
N ARG A 80 1.79 -7.15 -2.41
CA ARG A 80 1.62 -7.99 -1.22
C ARG A 80 1.98 -7.23 0.05
N ILE A 81 3.07 -6.48 0.06
CA ILE A 81 3.48 -5.64 1.21
C ILE A 81 2.41 -4.57 1.47
N SER A 82 2.00 -3.84 0.43
CA SER A 82 0.98 -2.81 0.50
C SER A 82 -0.36 -3.36 1.00
N LEU A 83 -0.79 -4.54 0.53
CA LEU A 83 -2.03 -5.17 0.98
C LEU A 83 -1.92 -5.69 2.42
N SER A 84 -0.80 -6.29 2.83
CA SER A 84 -0.56 -6.71 4.22
C SER A 84 -0.66 -5.52 5.16
N TYR A 85 0.00 -4.41 4.81
CA TYR A 85 -0.08 -3.16 5.56
C TYR A 85 -1.51 -2.61 5.66
N LEU A 86 -2.28 -2.64 4.57
CA LEU A 86 -3.69 -2.21 4.57
C LEU A 86 -4.60 -3.15 5.38
N CYS A 87 -4.35 -4.46 5.35
CA CYS A 87 -5.10 -5.43 6.14
C CYS A 87 -4.83 -5.22 7.64
N GLU A 88 -3.56 -5.13 8.03
CA GLU A 88 -3.15 -4.80 9.39
C GLU A 88 -3.74 -3.46 9.83
N ALA A 89 -3.76 -2.46 8.93
CA ALA A 89 -4.42 -1.17 9.13
C ALA A 89 -5.87 -1.30 9.55
N GLY A 90 -6.63 -2.06 8.77
CA GLY A 90 -8.02 -2.38 9.07
C GLY A 90 -8.17 -3.05 10.43
N PHE A 91 -7.39 -4.11 10.69
CA PHE A 91 -7.48 -4.88 11.94
C PHE A 91 -7.18 -4.06 13.18
N SER A 92 -6.14 -3.23 13.14
CA SER A 92 -5.76 -2.36 14.25
C SER A 92 -6.81 -1.28 14.54
N VAL A 93 -7.43 -0.70 13.51
CA VAL A 93 -8.57 0.21 13.70
C VAL A 93 -9.73 -0.52 14.40
N VAL A 94 -10.05 -1.73 13.97
CA VAL A 94 -11.09 -2.58 14.60
C VAL A 94 -10.74 -2.88 16.06
N ALA A 95 -9.48 -3.26 16.35
CA ALA A 95 -9.00 -3.54 17.70
C ALA A 95 -9.07 -2.30 18.61
N ALA A 96 -8.69 -1.13 18.10
CA ALA A 96 -8.77 0.13 18.82
C ALA A 96 -10.23 0.51 19.12
N LEU A 97 -11.15 0.33 18.16
CA LEU A 97 -12.58 0.54 18.37
C LEU A 97 -13.14 -0.41 19.42
N LYS A 98 -12.81 -1.71 19.35
CA LYS A 98 -13.22 -2.73 20.32
C LYS A 98 -12.72 -2.40 21.73
N THR A 99 -11.50 -1.90 21.85
CA THR A 99 -10.88 -1.57 23.15
C THR A 99 -11.45 -0.28 23.73
N LYS A 100 -11.66 0.75 22.91
CA LYS A 100 -12.15 2.06 23.36
C LYS A 100 -13.65 2.05 23.70
N TYR A 101 -14.44 1.23 23.03
CA TYR A 101 -15.91 1.20 23.19
C TYR A 101 -16.43 -0.14 23.74
N ARG A 102 -15.60 -0.84 24.52
CA ARG A 102 -15.85 -2.19 25.06
C ARG A 102 -17.14 -2.32 25.88
N SER A 103 -17.77 -1.22 26.27
CA SER A 103 -19.03 -1.16 27.03
C SER A 103 -20.17 -0.37 26.36
N GLN A 104 -20.00 0.21 25.16
CA GLN A 104 -20.99 1.15 24.61
C GLN A 104 -21.29 1.10 23.09
N LEU A 105 -20.60 0.31 22.26
CA LEU A 105 -20.90 0.23 20.81
C LEU A 105 -21.29 -1.17 20.35
N ASN A 106 -22.34 -1.24 19.53
CA ASN A 106 -22.66 -2.42 18.73
C ASN A 106 -21.71 -2.44 17.50
N ILE A 107 -20.54 -3.07 17.69
CA ILE A 107 -19.40 -3.11 16.75
C ILE A 107 -19.83 -3.48 15.33
N ASP A 108 -20.79 -4.38 15.18
CA ASP A 108 -21.28 -4.82 13.87
C ASP A 108 -21.90 -3.69 13.05
N LYS A 109 -22.65 -2.78 13.69
CA LYS A 109 -23.29 -1.66 12.97
C LYS A 109 -22.25 -0.65 12.50
N GLU A 110 -21.32 -0.28 13.37
CA GLU A 110 -20.30 0.73 13.07
C GLU A 110 -19.26 0.20 12.07
N LEU A 111 -18.84 -1.06 12.20
CA LEU A 111 -17.95 -1.69 11.23
C LEU A 111 -18.61 -1.81 9.87
N LYS A 112 -19.89 -2.24 9.81
CA LYS A 112 -20.65 -2.27 8.55
C LYS A 112 -20.77 -0.88 7.93
N VAL A 113 -21.04 0.16 8.72
CA VAL A 113 -21.12 1.55 8.23
C VAL A 113 -19.78 2.02 7.69
N ALA A 114 -18.67 1.79 8.42
CA ALA A 114 -17.33 2.17 7.97
C ALA A 114 -16.94 1.45 6.67
N ILE A 115 -17.14 0.13 6.59
CA ILE A 115 -16.84 -0.66 5.38
C ILE A 115 -17.76 -0.27 4.21
N CYS A 116 -19.06 -0.03 4.48
CA CYS A 116 -19.99 0.44 3.44
C CYS A 116 -19.65 1.84 2.94
N ASN A 117 -19.17 2.72 3.82
CA ASN A 117 -18.71 4.05 3.43
C ASN A 117 -17.42 3.99 2.62
N ILE A 118 -16.48 3.10 2.95
CA ILE A 118 -15.30 2.84 2.12
C ILE A 118 -15.73 2.34 0.73
N LYS A 119 -16.66 1.37 0.66
CA LYS A 119 -17.21 0.85 -0.61
C LYS A 119 -17.94 1.92 -1.43
N ARG A 120 -18.72 2.80 -0.77
CA ARG A 120 -19.39 3.95 -1.42
C ARG A 120 -18.38 4.98 -1.93
N SER A 121 -17.33 5.24 -1.15
CA SER A 121 -16.26 6.17 -1.51
C SER A 121 -15.48 5.64 -2.72
N PHE A 122 -15.19 4.34 -2.74
CA PHE A 122 -14.57 3.67 -3.89
C PHE A 122 -15.47 3.76 -5.13
N LYS A 123 -16.78 3.50 -4.99
CA LYS A 123 -17.73 3.66 -6.11
C LYS A 123 -17.81 5.10 -6.62
N LYS A 124 -17.81 6.10 -5.73
CA LYS A 124 -17.75 7.53 -6.11
C LYS A 124 -16.45 7.86 -6.83
N PHE A 125 -15.33 7.32 -6.37
CA PHE A 125 -14.01 7.50 -6.99
C PHE A 125 -13.95 6.90 -8.39
N CYS A 126 -14.45 5.67 -8.59
CA CYS A 126 -14.56 5.04 -9.91
C CYS A 126 -15.47 5.83 -10.86
N CYS A 127 -16.61 6.33 -10.39
CA CYS A 127 -17.51 7.15 -11.21
C CYS A 127 -16.92 8.54 -11.54
N SER A 128 -16.08 9.11 -10.67
CA SER A 128 -15.41 10.40 -10.94
C SER A 128 -14.27 10.33 -11.98
N ARG A 129 -13.81 9.12 -12.33
CA ARG A 129 -12.78 8.91 -13.37
C ARG A 129 -13.35 8.64 -14.77
N GLN A 130 -14.66 8.57 -14.95
CA GLN A 130 -15.27 8.26 -16.24
C GLN A 130 -16.28 9.33 -16.68
N ALA A 131 -15.74 10.47 -17.13
CA ALA A 131 -16.34 11.33 -18.15
C ALA A 131 -15.36 12.46 -18.53
N GLN A 132 -14.27 12.15 -19.25
CA GLN A 132 -13.80 13.11 -20.25
C GLN A 132 -14.50 12.72 -21.55
N ARG A 133 -15.52 13.50 -21.92
CA ARG A 133 -16.08 13.46 -23.26
C ARG A 133 -14.98 13.91 -24.22
N SER A 134 -14.51 13.00 -25.07
CA SER A 134 -13.83 13.38 -26.31
C SER A 134 -14.83 14.15 -27.17
N HIS A 135 -14.41 15.32 -27.64
CA HIS A 135 -15.13 16.18 -28.57
C HIS A 135 -14.60 15.98 -29.99
#